data_AF-A0A3S1BJT3-F1
#
_entry.id   AF-A0A3S1BJT3-F1
#
_cell.length_a   1.000
_cell.length_b   1.000
_cell.length_c   1.000
_cell.angle_alpha   90.00
_cell.angle_beta   90.00
_cell.angle_gamma   90.00
#
_symmetry.space_group_name_H-M   'P 1'
#
loop_
_entity.id
_entity.type
_entity.pdbx_description
1 polymer ?
#
loop_
_entity_poly.entity_id
_entity_poly.type
_entity_poly.pdbx_seq_one_letter_code
_entity_poly.pdbx_strand_id
1 'polypeptide(L)'
;MLSEREDMNRRLLEVLDEATDPWGVKVLRVEIKDITPPRDLLDAMAKQMKAEREKRARILDAQGKREAAILEASGKKEAAILDAEGEKKSQILEAEANREKQILEAEGNRQKQILEAEGYKEAQYREAEARERLATAQAFKLNEISAAIASGRVEAVQYSVAKEYIASLGKLTASDNSKTIMLPVEATGMLGSLSGVSDLLKSVTK
;
A
#
# COMPACT_ATOMS: atom_id res chain seq x y z
N MET A 1 -33.59 15.15 -69.03
CA MET A 1 -33.08 14.38 -70.18
C MET A 1 -34.18 13.62 -70.94
N LEU A 2 -35.01 12.75 -70.33
CA LEU A 2 -36.12 12.11 -71.07
C LEU A 2 -37.32 13.06 -71.27
N SER A 3 -37.77 13.74 -70.21
CA SER A 3 -38.87 14.72 -70.27
C SER A 3 -38.60 15.87 -71.25
N GLU A 4 -37.37 16.40 -71.26
CA GLU A 4 -36.99 17.51 -72.14
C GLU A 4 -37.00 17.12 -73.63
N ARG A 5 -36.81 15.82 -73.95
CA ARG A 5 -36.95 15.32 -75.33
C ARG A 5 -38.40 15.18 -75.75
N GLU A 6 -39.28 14.73 -74.85
CA GLU A 6 -40.71 14.64 -75.13
C GLU A 6 -41.34 16.01 -75.35
N ASP A 7 -40.95 17.02 -74.56
CA ASP A 7 -41.42 18.39 -74.72
C ASP A 7 -40.97 19.02 -76.05
N MET A 8 -39.76 18.69 -76.49
CA MET A 8 -39.21 19.16 -77.76
C MET A 8 -39.89 18.49 -78.95
N ASN A 9 -40.10 17.17 -78.89
CA ASN A 9 -40.82 16.42 -79.92
C ASN A 9 -42.26 16.90 -80.08
N ARG A 10 -42.94 17.25 -78.97
CA ARG A 10 -44.30 17.80 -78.98
C ARG A 10 -44.39 19.16 -79.68
N ARG A 11 -43.48 20.09 -79.34
CA ARG A 11 -43.40 21.39 -80.02
C ARG A 11 -43.09 21.26 -81.50
N LEU A 12 -42.20 20.34 -81.86
CA LEU A 12 -41.89 20.09 -83.27
C LEU A 12 -43.08 19.49 -84.03
N LEU A 13 -43.85 18.62 -83.38
CA LEU A 13 -45.09 18.07 -83.95
C LEU A 13 -46.10 19.18 -84.25
N GLU A 14 -46.36 20.07 -83.30
CA GLU A 14 -47.30 21.19 -83.46
C GLU A 14 -46.92 22.11 -84.64
N VAL A 15 -45.65 22.53 -84.69
CA VAL A 15 -45.16 23.43 -85.75
C VAL A 15 -45.18 22.77 -87.12
N LEU A 16 -44.86 21.48 -87.20
CA LEU A 16 -44.82 20.76 -88.47
C LEU A 16 -46.23 20.43 -88.99
N ASP A 17 -47.16 20.05 -88.11
CA ASP A 17 -48.56 19.77 -88.49
C ASP A 17 -49.22 21.02 -89.08
N GLU A 18 -49.09 22.17 -88.41
CA GLU A 18 -49.61 23.47 -88.88
C GLU A 18 -49.02 23.89 -90.23
N ALA A 19 -47.72 23.66 -90.45
CA ALA A 19 -47.06 24.00 -91.71
C ALA A 19 -47.45 23.07 -92.87
N THR A 20 -47.89 21.84 -92.59
CA THR A 20 -48.25 20.83 -93.60
C THR A 20 -49.74 20.81 -93.96
N ASP A 21 -50.59 21.46 -93.17
CA ASP A 21 -52.04 21.58 -93.40
C ASP A 21 -52.41 22.11 -94.81
N PRO A 22 -51.76 23.16 -95.37
CA PRO A 22 -52.07 23.65 -96.72
C PRO A 22 -51.80 22.64 -97.83
N TRP A 23 -50.97 21.62 -97.57
CA TRP A 23 -50.62 20.56 -98.51
C TRP A 23 -51.47 19.30 -98.31
N GLY A 24 -52.39 19.31 -97.33
CA GLY A 24 -53.30 18.21 -97.05
C GLY A 24 -52.64 16.98 -96.41
N VAL A 25 -51.46 17.16 -95.80
CA VAL A 25 -50.71 16.09 -95.12
C VAL A 25 -50.80 16.29 -93.61
N LYS A 26 -51.12 15.23 -92.86
CA LYS A 26 -51.21 15.26 -91.39
C LYS A 26 -50.00 14.57 -90.76
N VAL A 27 -49.34 15.23 -89.82
CA VAL A 27 -48.15 14.70 -89.14
C VAL A 27 -48.57 14.00 -87.85
N LEU A 28 -48.26 12.70 -87.73
CA LEU A 28 -48.73 11.88 -86.60
C LEU A 28 -47.72 11.75 -85.45
N ARG A 29 -46.41 11.81 -85.76
CA ARG A 29 -45.34 11.69 -84.77
C ARG A 29 -44.04 12.26 -85.32
N VAL A 30 -43.35 13.03 -84.48
CA VAL A 30 -42.00 13.53 -84.75
C VAL A 30 -41.07 12.97 -83.68
N GLU A 31 -39.93 12.46 -84.11
CA GLU A 31 -38.92 11.92 -83.20
C GLU A 31 -37.54 12.40 -83.64
N ILE A 32 -36.88 13.13 -82.75
CA ILE A 32 -35.49 13.52 -82.95
C ILE A 32 -34.63 12.27 -82.78
N LYS A 33 -34.00 11.82 -83.88
CA LYS A 33 -33.00 10.74 -83.87
C LYS A 33 -31.70 11.19 -83.22
N ASP A 34 -30.82 11.78 -84.03
CA ASP A 34 -29.45 12.11 -83.62
C ASP A 34 -29.16 13.58 -83.92
N ILE A 35 -28.91 14.35 -82.86
CA ILE A 35 -28.30 15.67 -82.99
C ILE A 35 -26.80 15.40 -82.88
N THR A 36 -26.09 15.55 -84.00
CA THR A 36 -24.63 15.44 -84.00
C THR A 36 -24.06 16.84 -83.81
N PRO A 37 -23.61 17.23 -82.60
CA PRO A 37 -22.99 18.53 -82.41
C PRO A 37 -21.70 18.64 -83.26
N PRO A 38 -21.36 19.85 -83.72
CA PRO A 38 -20.14 20.07 -84.48
C PRO A 38 -18.91 19.72 -83.62
N ARG A 39 -17.87 19.16 -84.25
CA ARG A 39 -16.69 18.62 -83.56
C ARG A 39 -15.99 19.66 -82.67
N ASP A 40 -15.93 20.92 -83.10
CA ASP A 40 -15.31 22.01 -82.34
C ASP A 40 -15.98 22.23 -80.97
N LEU A 41 -17.30 22.04 -80.88
CA LEU A 41 -18.05 22.14 -79.62
C LEU A 41 -17.73 20.96 -78.70
N LEU A 42 -17.64 19.75 -79.25
CA LEU A 42 -17.27 18.55 -78.50
C LEU A 42 -15.87 18.66 -77.91
N ASP A 43 -14.91 19.19 -78.68
CA ASP A 43 -13.54 19.40 -78.23
C ASP A 43 -13.45 20.48 -77.14
N ALA A 44 -14.18 21.60 -77.30
CA ALA A 44 -14.27 22.64 -76.28
C ALA A 44 -14.91 22.13 -74.98
N MET A 45 -16.02 21.39 -75.08
CA MET A 45 -16.68 20.77 -73.93
C MET A 45 -15.80 19.70 -73.28
N ALA A 46 -15.11 18.87 -74.04
CA ALA A 46 -14.20 17.86 -73.52
C ALA A 46 -13.04 18.49 -72.74
N LYS A 47 -12.46 19.57 -73.27
CA LYS A 47 -11.41 20.35 -72.60
C LYS A 47 -11.92 21.00 -71.31
N GLN A 48 -13.12 21.56 -71.33
CA GLN A 48 -13.75 22.15 -70.14
C GLN A 48 -14.08 21.09 -69.08
N MET A 49 -14.70 19.98 -69.47
CA MET A 49 -15.02 18.87 -68.58
C MET A 49 -13.78 18.26 -67.94
N LYS A 50 -12.68 18.15 -68.70
CA LYS A 50 -11.39 17.72 -68.17
C LYS A 50 -10.87 18.70 -67.11
N ALA A 51 -10.89 20.00 -67.40
CA ALA A 51 -10.46 21.03 -66.45
C ALA A 51 -11.32 21.07 -65.17
N GLU A 52 -12.64 20.93 -65.29
CA GLU A 52 -13.59 20.87 -64.17
C GLU A 52 -13.32 19.64 -63.29
N ARG A 53 -13.10 18.47 -63.91
CA ARG A 53 -12.76 17.23 -63.21
C ARG A 53 -11.42 17.34 -62.49
N GLU A 54 -10.39 17.86 -63.15
CA GLU A 54 -9.09 18.07 -62.51
C GLU A 54 -9.17 19.05 -61.35
N LYS A 55 -9.96 20.13 -61.48
CA LYS A 55 -10.21 21.08 -60.40
C LYS A 55 -10.90 20.40 -59.22
N ARG A 56 -11.98 19.63 -59.47
CA ARG A 56 -12.68 18.87 -58.42
C ARG A 56 -11.77 17.85 -57.75
N ALA A 57 -10.97 17.11 -58.52
CA ALA A 57 -10.02 16.13 -57.99
C ALA A 57 -9.01 16.80 -57.04
N ARG A 58 -8.45 17.96 -57.42
CA ARG A 58 -7.51 18.71 -56.56
C ARG A 58 -8.17 19.22 -55.28
N ILE A 59 -9.40 19.72 -55.37
CA ILE A 59 -10.15 20.19 -54.19
C ILE A 59 -10.40 19.02 -53.23
N LEU A 60 -10.84 17.88 -53.76
CA LEU A 60 -11.13 16.70 -52.96
C LEU A 60 -9.86 16.15 -52.28
N ASP A 61 -8.74 16.09 -53.01
CA ASP A 61 -7.45 15.67 -52.45
C ASP A 61 -6.96 16.63 -51.35
N ALA A 62 -7.11 17.95 -51.56
CA ALA A 62 -6.77 18.95 -50.55
C ALA A 62 -7.67 18.86 -49.31
N GLN A 63 -8.97 18.60 -49.48
CA GLN A 63 -9.90 18.37 -48.38
C GLN A 63 -9.53 17.11 -47.59
N GLY A 64 -9.27 16.00 -48.28
CA GLY A 64 -8.84 14.75 -47.63
C GLY A 64 -7.54 14.91 -46.84
N LYS A 65 -6.55 15.62 -47.40
CA LYS A 65 -5.30 15.94 -46.68
C LYS A 65 -5.54 16.78 -45.43
N ARG A 66 -6.43 17.78 -45.53
CA ARG A 66 -6.78 18.65 -44.39
C ARG A 66 -7.50 17.86 -43.30
N GLU A 67 -8.48 17.05 -43.67
CA GLU A 67 -9.23 16.21 -42.73
C GLU A 67 -8.33 15.18 -42.05
N ALA A 68 -7.46 14.51 -42.80
CA ALA A 68 -6.48 13.58 -42.24
C ALA A 68 -5.54 14.26 -41.24
N ALA A 69 -5.01 15.44 -41.57
CA ALA A 69 -4.14 16.20 -40.67
C ALA A 69 -4.86 16.66 -39.40
N ILE A 70 -6.14 17.06 -39.51
CA ILE A 70 -6.95 17.42 -38.34
C ILE A 70 -7.18 16.20 -37.46
N LEU A 71 -7.55 15.06 -38.04
CA LEU A 71 -7.80 13.82 -37.30
C LEU A 71 -6.55 13.33 -36.58
N GLU A 72 -5.39 13.39 -37.25
CA GLU A 72 -4.11 13.04 -36.64
C GLU A 72 -3.75 14.00 -35.49
N ALA A 73 -3.92 15.31 -35.69
CA ALA A 73 -3.65 16.30 -34.66
C ALA A 73 -4.60 16.16 -33.45
N SER A 74 -5.89 15.89 -33.68
CA SER A 74 -6.85 15.63 -32.61
C SER A 74 -6.51 14.35 -31.85
N GLY A 75 -6.13 13.28 -32.57
CA GLY A 75 -5.71 12.03 -31.94
C GLY A 75 -4.46 12.21 -31.09
N LYS A 76 -3.46 12.95 -31.57
CA LYS A 76 -2.25 13.28 -30.79
C LYS A 76 -2.58 14.11 -29.54
N LYS A 77 -3.47 15.08 -29.66
CA LYS A 77 -3.92 15.90 -28.53
C LYS A 77 -4.63 15.05 -27.48
N GLU A 78 -5.56 14.19 -27.92
CA GLU A 78 -6.33 13.33 -27.03
C GLU A 78 -5.45 12.29 -26.34
N ALA A 79 -4.52 11.67 -27.06
CA ALA A 79 -3.52 10.78 -26.49
C ALA A 79 -2.67 11.48 -25.41
N ALA A 80 -2.14 12.67 -25.72
CA ALA A 80 -1.33 13.43 -24.75
C ALA A 80 -2.12 13.85 -23.50
N ILE A 81 -3.43 14.13 -23.63
CA ILE A 81 -4.30 14.41 -22.49
C ILE A 81 -4.51 13.16 -21.64
N LEU A 82 -4.82 12.03 -22.27
CA LEU A 82 -5.01 10.75 -21.58
C LEU A 82 -3.75 10.31 -20.84
N ASP A 83 -2.58 10.48 -21.46
CA ASP A 83 -1.30 10.18 -20.84
C ASP A 83 -1.06 11.07 -19.61
N ALA A 84 -1.27 12.39 -19.73
CA ALA A 84 -1.12 13.34 -18.62
C ALA A 84 -2.12 13.09 -17.48
N GLU A 85 -3.37 12.73 -17.80
CA GLU A 85 -4.37 12.34 -16.82
C GLU A 85 -4.00 11.02 -16.11
N GLY A 86 -3.46 10.06 -16.87
CA GLY A 86 -2.93 8.80 -16.35
C GLY A 86 -1.78 9.02 -15.37
N GLU A 87 -0.79 9.83 -15.76
CA GLU A 87 0.33 10.21 -14.90
C GLU A 87 -0.13 10.91 -13.62
N LYS A 88 -1.02 11.91 -13.74
CA LYS A 88 -1.58 12.61 -12.59
C LYS A 88 -2.29 11.65 -11.64
N LYS A 89 -3.11 10.74 -12.18
CA LYS A 89 -3.83 9.76 -11.37
C LYS A 89 -2.87 8.79 -10.69
N SER A 90 -1.83 8.33 -11.40
CA SER A 90 -0.79 7.48 -10.84
C SER A 90 -0.06 8.16 -9.69
N GLN A 91 0.33 9.43 -9.84
CA GLN A 91 0.99 10.20 -8.79
C GLN A 91 0.11 10.39 -7.56
N ILE A 92 -1.20 10.64 -7.75
CA ILE A 92 -2.15 10.75 -6.64
C ILE A 92 -2.24 9.42 -5.89
N LEU A 93 -2.43 8.31 -6.60
CA LEU A 93 -2.52 6.99 -5.99
C LEU A 93 -1.24 6.60 -5.25
N GLU A 94 -0.08 6.93 -5.80
CA GLU A 94 1.21 6.71 -5.15
C GLU A 94 1.36 7.58 -3.89
N ALA A 95 0.99 8.85 -3.95
CA ALA A 95 1.02 9.74 -2.79
C ALA A 95 0.05 9.29 -1.68
N GLU A 96 -1.15 8.83 -2.04
CA GLU A 96 -2.13 8.25 -1.12
C GLU A 96 -1.60 6.97 -0.49
N ALA A 97 -1.05 6.05 -1.28
CA ALA A 97 -0.46 4.81 -0.79
C ALA A 97 0.71 5.07 0.16
N ASN A 98 1.59 6.03 -0.18
CA ASN A 98 2.71 6.43 0.67
C ASN A 98 2.23 7.05 1.99
N ARG A 99 1.17 7.87 1.95
CA ARG A 99 0.56 8.45 3.14
C ARG A 99 -0.06 7.38 4.03
N GLU A 100 -0.83 6.46 3.45
CA GLU A 100 -1.45 5.36 4.18
C GLU A 100 -0.41 4.46 4.83
N LYS A 101 0.65 4.10 4.09
CA LYS A 101 1.79 3.35 4.62
C LYS A 101 2.41 4.04 5.83
N GLN A 102 2.68 5.35 5.75
CA GLN A 102 3.27 6.11 6.87
C GLN A 102 2.35 6.14 8.10
N ILE A 103 1.03 6.24 7.90
CA ILE A 103 0.06 6.19 9.00
C ILE A 103 0.09 4.82 9.67
N LEU A 104 0.04 3.73 8.89
CA LEU A 104 0.09 2.37 9.42
C LEU A 104 1.41 2.10 10.16
N GLU A 105 2.54 2.58 9.65
CA GLU A 105 3.84 2.48 10.34
C GLU A 105 3.84 3.27 11.66
N ALA A 106 3.31 4.50 11.66
CA ALA A 106 3.21 5.32 12.86
C ALA A 106 2.28 4.70 13.91
N GLU A 107 1.15 4.15 13.50
CA GLU A 107 0.20 3.43 14.35
C GLU A 107 0.82 2.15 14.93
N GLY A 108 1.50 1.36 14.09
CA GLY A 108 2.23 0.17 14.54
C GLY A 108 3.31 0.51 15.56
N ASN A 109 4.09 1.56 15.31
CA ASN A 109 5.11 2.05 16.26
C ASN A 109 4.47 2.51 17.58
N ARG A 110 3.37 3.25 17.52
CA ARG A 110 2.63 3.69 18.71
C ARG A 110 2.10 2.51 19.51
N GLN A 111 1.47 1.54 18.84
CA GLN A 111 0.93 0.36 19.47
C GLN A 111 2.03 -0.47 20.14
N LYS A 112 3.17 -0.63 19.46
CA LYS A 112 4.35 -1.28 20.04
C LYS A 112 4.83 -0.60 21.32
N GLN A 113 4.97 0.74 21.31
CA GLN A 113 5.39 1.49 22.50
C GLN A 113 4.41 1.36 23.67
N ILE A 114 3.11 1.34 23.39
CA ILE A 114 2.08 1.12 24.42
C ILE A 114 2.23 -0.27 25.04
N LEU A 115 2.32 -1.31 24.20
CA LEU A 115 2.50 -2.70 24.66
C LEU A 115 3.79 -2.89 25.46
N GLU A 116 4.88 -2.24 25.04
CA GLU A 116 6.14 -2.25 25.79
C GLU A 116 6.01 -1.56 27.17
N ALA A 117 5.35 -0.40 27.22
CA ALA A 117 5.11 0.31 28.48
C ALA A 117 4.18 -0.46 29.43
N GLU A 118 3.13 -1.09 28.89
CA GLU A 118 2.22 -1.95 29.65
C GLU A 118 2.94 -3.19 30.17
N GLY A 119 3.74 -3.85 29.33
CA GLY A 119 4.56 -5.00 29.72
C GLY A 119 5.56 -4.64 30.83
N TYR A 120 6.20 -3.47 30.74
CA TYR A 120 7.10 -2.98 31.77
C TYR A 120 6.37 -2.74 33.10
N LYS A 121 5.21 -2.07 33.06
CA LYS A 121 4.38 -1.83 34.25
C LYS A 121 3.94 -3.14 34.91
N GLU A 122 3.48 -4.10 34.12
CA GLU A 122 3.05 -5.42 34.60
C GLU A 122 4.22 -6.18 35.23
N ALA A 123 5.41 -6.15 34.63
CA ALA A 123 6.61 -6.76 35.19
C ALA A 123 6.98 -6.15 36.55
N GLN A 124 6.97 -4.81 36.64
CA GLN A 124 7.23 -4.09 37.90
C GLN A 124 6.20 -4.43 38.98
N TYR A 125 4.92 -4.53 38.62
CA TYR A 125 3.86 -4.90 39.56
C TYR A 125 4.06 -6.32 40.11
N ARG A 126 4.34 -7.29 39.23
CA ARG A 126 4.61 -8.68 39.63
C ARG A 126 5.86 -8.80 40.49
N GLU A 127 6.91 -8.03 40.19
CA GLU A 127 8.12 -8.00 41.00
C GLU A 127 7.86 -7.41 42.39
N ALA A 128 7.08 -6.32 42.47
CA ALA A 128 6.67 -5.73 43.74
C ALA A 128 5.82 -6.70 44.58
N GLU A 129 4.82 -7.35 43.96
CA GLU A 129 3.98 -8.36 44.63
C GLU A 129 4.82 -9.54 45.15
N ALA A 130 5.77 -10.03 44.34
CA ALA A 130 6.69 -11.07 44.78
C ALA A 130 7.55 -10.62 45.97
N ARG A 131 8.05 -9.38 45.97
CA ARG A 131 8.84 -8.81 47.07
C ARG A 131 8.01 -8.66 48.34
N GLU A 132 6.78 -8.17 48.25
CA GLU A 132 5.86 -8.08 49.40
C GLU A 132 5.55 -9.45 49.99
N ARG A 133 5.32 -10.46 49.15
CA ARG A 133 5.10 -11.84 49.59
C ARG A 133 6.32 -12.43 50.30
N LEU A 134 7.52 -12.16 49.80
CA LEU A 134 8.76 -12.56 50.45
C LEU A 134 8.95 -11.81 51.79
N ALA A 135 8.68 -10.52 51.85
CA ALA A 135 8.79 -9.70 53.05
C ALA A 135 7.79 -10.11 54.14
N THR A 136 6.53 -10.38 53.77
CA THR A 136 5.50 -10.89 54.69
C THR A 136 5.86 -12.27 55.23
N ALA A 137 6.35 -13.18 54.38
CA ALA A 137 6.86 -14.49 54.83
C ALA A 137 8.05 -14.34 55.79
N GLN A 138 8.96 -13.41 55.52
CA GLN A 138 10.10 -13.12 56.38
C GLN A 138 9.69 -12.51 57.71
N ALA A 139 8.72 -11.59 57.71
CA ALA A 139 8.15 -10.99 58.92
C ALA A 139 7.44 -12.03 59.78
N PHE A 140 6.67 -12.94 59.18
CA PHE A 140 6.04 -14.06 59.88
C PHE A 140 7.11 -14.94 60.58
N LYS A 141 8.16 -15.33 59.85
CA LYS A 141 9.29 -16.09 60.41
C LYS A 141 9.99 -15.35 61.56
N LEU A 142 10.21 -14.04 61.41
CA LEU A 142 10.84 -13.23 62.46
C LEU A 142 9.97 -13.11 63.71
N ASN A 143 8.65 -12.95 63.54
CA ASN A 143 7.70 -12.92 64.65
C ASN A 143 7.68 -14.27 65.39
N GLU A 144 7.74 -15.40 64.67
CA GLU A 144 7.85 -16.73 65.27
C GLU A 144 9.15 -16.87 66.10
N ILE A 145 10.28 -16.42 65.55
CA ILE A 145 11.56 -16.38 66.28
C ILE A 145 11.46 -15.48 67.51
N SER A 146 10.88 -14.28 67.38
CA SER A 146 10.69 -13.34 68.49
C SER A 146 9.81 -13.91 69.60
N ALA A 147 8.74 -14.63 69.26
CA ALA A 147 7.89 -15.32 70.23
C ALA A 147 8.65 -16.49 70.91
N ALA A 148 9.52 -17.19 70.18
CA ALA A 148 10.39 -18.22 70.76
C ALA A 148 11.42 -17.62 71.76
N ILE A 149 11.98 -16.43 71.47
CA ILE A 149 12.86 -15.69 72.39
C ILE A 149 12.09 -15.29 73.66
N ALA A 150 10.90 -14.70 73.51
CA ALA A 150 10.09 -14.21 74.62
C ALA A 150 9.62 -15.34 75.57
N SER A 151 9.44 -16.56 75.05
CA SER A 151 9.09 -17.75 75.83
C SER A 151 10.28 -18.40 76.56
N GLY A 152 11.48 -17.79 76.52
CA GLY A 152 12.65 -18.23 77.28
C GLY A 152 13.47 -19.36 76.63
N ARG A 153 13.18 -19.75 75.38
CA ARG A 153 13.94 -20.78 74.63
C ARG A 153 15.11 -20.15 73.88
N VAL A 154 16.07 -19.62 74.63
CA VAL A 154 17.25 -18.90 74.07
C VAL A 154 18.12 -19.85 73.23
N GLU A 155 18.10 -21.16 73.49
CA GLU A 155 18.89 -22.15 72.74
C GLU A 155 18.43 -22.32 71.28
N ALA A 156 17.13 -22.19 70.99
CA ALA A 156 16.58 -22.33 69.64
C ALA A 156 17.01 -21.19 68.71
N VAL A 157 17.28 -20.01 69.27
CA VAL A 157 17.75 -18.83 68.53
C VAL A 157 19.25 -18.91 68.25
N GLN A 158 20.04 -19.43 69.20
CA GLN A 158 21.46 -19.67 68.96
C GLN A 158 21.67 -20.69 67.83
N TYR A 159 20.83 -21.74 67.76
CA TYR A 159 20.89 -22.72 66.67
C TYR A 159 20.50 -22.12 65.31
N SER A 160 19.50 -21.23 65.24
CA SER A 160 19.10 -20.59 63.97
C SER A 160 20.12 -19.56 63.47
N VAL A 161 20.73 -18.79 64.38
CA VAL A 161 21.84 -17.88 64.06
C VAL A 161 23.06 -18.67 63.59
N ALA A 162 23.42 -19.77 64.28
CA ALA A 162 24.52 -20.63 63.86
C ALA A 162 24.26 -21.27 62.48
N LYS A 163 23.01 -21.69 62.20
CA LYS A 163 22.62 -22.24 60.89
C LYS A 163 22.72 -21.21 59.77
N GLU A 164 22.28 -19.97 60.00
CA GLU A 164 22.39 -18.88 59.00
C GLU A 164 23.84 -18.44 58.80
N TYR A 165 24.65 -18.44 59.87
CA TYR A 165 26.08 -18.20 59.80
C TYR A 165 26.82 -19.27 58.97
N ILE A 166 26.53 -20.56 59.20
CA ILE A 166 27.10 -21.66 58.37
C ILE A 166 26.60 -21.56 56.92
N ALA A 167 25.33 -21.24 56.69
CA ALA A 167 24.78 -21.10 55.35
C ALA A 167 25.38 -19.90 54.59
N SER A 168 25.61 -18.77 55.27
CA SER A 168 26.26 -17.59 54.69
C SER A 168 27.76 -17.83 54.45
N LEU A 169 28.46 -18.52 55.35
CA LEU A 169 29.83 -19.01 55.12
C LEU A 169 29.91 -19.95 53.91
N GLY A 170 28.95 -20.86 53.76
CA GLY A 170 28.84 -21.74 52.58
C GLY A 170 28.64 -20.97 51.28
N LYS A 171 27.84 -19.90 51.29
CA LYS A 171 27.66 -19.02 50.12
C LYS A 171 28.88 -18.15 49.82
N LEU A 172 29.60 -17.70 50.84
CA LEU A 172 30.83 -16.91 50.70
C LEU A 172 32.01 -17.75 50.16
N THR A 173 32.07 -19.04 50.53
CA THR A 173 33.10 -19.99 50.04
C THR A 173 32.81 -20.52 48.64
N ALA A 174 31.55 -20.49 48.20
CA ALA A 174 31.13 -20.88 46.85
C ALA A 174 31.25 -19.76 45.79
N SER A 175 31.63 -18.54 46.18
CA SER A 175 31.90 -17.44 45.24
C SER A 175 33.39 -17.40 44.89
N ASP A 176 33.74 -17.31 43.62
CA ASP A 176 35.12 -17.45 43.10
C ASP A 176 36.16 -16.39 43.58
N ASN A 177 35.82 -15.46 44.49
CA ASN A 177 36.68 -14.31 44.82
C ASN A 177 36.93 -14.00 46.32
N SER A 178 36.73 -14.93 47.26
CA SER A 178 36.88 -14.67 48.72
C SER A 178 38.17 -15.27 49.33
N LYS A 179 39.35 -14.75 48.96
CA LYS A 179 40.64 -15.23 49.53
C LYS A 179 40.97 -14.73 50.95
N THR A 180 40.19 -13.82 51.52
CA THR A 180 40.47 -13.24 52.86
C THR A 180 39.31 -13.53 53.81
N ILE A 181 39.50 -14.53 54.68
CA ILE A 181 38.56 -14.88 55.76
C ILE A 181 39.04 -14.20 57.04
N MET A 182 38.34 -13.18 57.52
CA MET A 182 38.56 -12.61 58.85
C MET A 182 37.73 -13.39 59.88
N LEU A 183 38.41 -14.12 60.77
CA LEU A 183 37.80 -14.80 61.91
C LEU A 183 37.78 -13.86 63.12
N PRO A 184 36.60 -13.50 63.66
CA PRO A 184 36.49 -12.74 64.89
C PRO A 184 37.02 -13.54 66.09
N VAL A 185 37.67 -12.86 67.03
CA VAL A 185 38.39 -13.45 68.17
C VAL A 185 37.50 -14.28 69.10
N GLU A 186 36.19 -14.06 69.09
CA GLU A 186 35.20 -14.84 69.86
C GLU A 186 35.10 -16.30 69.39
N ALA A 187 35.43 -16.61 68.12
CA ALA A 187 35.43 -17.98 67.60
C ALA A 187 36.50 -18.86 68.27
N THR A 188 37.60 -18.26 68.75
CA THR A 188 38.66 -18.96 69.48
C THR A 188 38.16 -19.50 70.83
N GLY A 189 37.23 -18.78 71.48
CA GLY A 189 36.65 -19.18 72.75
C GLY A 189 35.76 -20.43 72.64
N MET A 190 35.07 -20.61 71.50
CA MET A 190 34.23 -21.80 71.25
C MET A 190 35.03 -23.06 70.92
N LEU A 191 36.24 -22.92 70.37
CA LEU A 191 37.17 -24.05 70.17
C LEU A 191 37.73 -24.59 71.49
N GLY A 192 37.90 -23.72 72.50
CA GLY A 192 38.32 -24.12 73.85
C GLY A 192 37.27 -24.94 74.60
N SER A 193 35.98 -24.61 74.46
CA SER A 193 34.89 -25.34 75.13
C SER A 193 34.67 -26.75 74.56
N LEU A 194 34.85 -26.94 73.25
CA LEU A 194 34.85 -28.27 72.61
C LEU A 194 35.97 -29.18 73.13
N SER A 195 37.13 -28.63 73.46
CA SER A 195 38.24 -29.38 74.03
C SER A 195 37.95 -29.82 75.48
N GLY A 196 37.35 -28.95 76.29
CA GLY A 196 36.94 -29.29 77.67
C GLY A 196 35.85 -30.35 77.76
N VAL A 197 34.91 -30.38 76.79
CA VAL A 197 33.88 -31.43 76.71
C VAL A 197 34.49 -32.78 76.29
N SER A 198 35.52 -32.79 75.45
CA SER A 198 36.27 -34.00 75.09
C SER A 198 37.01 -34.59 76.30
N ASP A 199 37.57 -33.75 77.17
CA ASP A 199 38.25 -34.19 78.38
C ASP A 199 37.27 -34.71 79.45
N LEU A 200 36.07 -34.12 79.56
CA LEU A 200 34.97 -34.65 80.38
C LEU A 200 34.43 -35.99 79.86
N LEU A 201 34.33 -36.16 78.55
CA LEU A 201 33.92 -37.44 77.95
C LEU A 201 34.98 -38.53 78.17
N LYS A 202 36.27 -38.17 78.12
CA LYS A 202 37.36 -39.10 78.43
C LYS A 202 37.44 -39.47 79.92
N SER A 203 37.06 -38.59 80.85
CA SER A 203 37.09 -38.87 82.29
C SER A 203 35.92 -39.74 82.78
N VAL A 204 34.80 -39.77 82.04
CA VAL A 204 33.65 -40.66 82.32
C VAL A 204 33.87 -42.08 81.79
N THR A 205 34.84 -42.27 80.88
CA THR A 205 35.07 -43.57 80.22
C THR A 205 36.33 -44.30 80.74
N LYS A 206 36.88 -43.91 81.90
CA LYS A 206 38.04 -44.57 82.52
C LYS A 206 37.81 -44.86 84.00
#